data_AF-A0A9R0JNC1-F1
#
_entry.id   AF-A0A9R0JNC1-F1
#
_cell.length_a   1.000
_cell.length_b   1.000
_cell.length_c   1.000
_cell.angle_alpha   90.00
_cell.angle_beta   90.00
_cell.angle_gamma   90.00
#
_symmetry.space_group_name_H-M   'P 1'
#
loop_
_entity.id
_entity.type
_entity.pdbx_description
1 polymer ?
#
loop_
_entity_poly.entity_id
_entity_poly.type
_entity_poly.pdbx_seq_one_letter_code
_entity_poly.pdbx_strand_id
1 'polypeptide(L)'
;MGIIHGYLLMLVVAMGSMATTCNAERVWKRIITVDQSGKKGNYVKIQDAIDAVPSNNVHPVFIRVEPGIYKEKIHVPENKPLITLSGRNANTTVITWNDGGDIFKSPTLTVFASDFVGRYLTILF
;
A
#
# COMPACT_ATOMS: atom_id res chain seq x y z
N MET A 1 -17.37 43.70 -57.78
CA MET A 1 -16.62 44.46 -56.75
C MET A 1 -16.74 43.64 -55.46
N GLY A 2 -15.80 42.75 -55.13
CA GLY A 2 -14.46 43.07 -54.61
C GLY A 2 -14.61 43.56 -53.16
N ILE A 3 -14.03 43.03 -52.10
CA ILE A 3 -12.86 42.14 -51.90
C ILE A 3 -12.88 41.68 -50.41
N ILE A 4 -12.80 40.37 -50.20
CA ILE A 4 -12.03 39.65 -49.15
C ILE A 4 -11.03 40.47 -48.31
N HIS A 5 -11.12 40.45 -46.97
CA HIS A 5 -10.04 40.48 -45.94
C HIS A 5 -10.70 40.15 -44.57
N GLY A 6 -10.28 39.25 -43.69
CA GLY A 6 -9.14 38.34 -43.57
C GLY A 6 -9.41 37.38 -42.40
N TYR A 7 -8.72 36.24 -42.40
CA TYR A 7 -8.84 35.13 -41.47
C TYR A 7 -8.51 35.47 -40.00
N LEU A 8 -9.26 34.93 -39.02
CA LEU A 8 -8.70 34.50 -37.71
C LEU A 8 -9.55 33.43 -36.97
N LEU A 9 -9.13 32.17 -37.13
CA LEU A 9 -8.93 31.09 -36.13
C LEU A 9 -9.97 30.76 -35.01
N MET A 10 -10.45 29.50 -35.09
CA MET A 10 -10.96 28.52 -34.08
C MET A 10 -11.47 28.95 -32.69
N LEU A 11 -12.64 28.39 -32.32
CA LEU A 11 -12.78 27.62 -31.07
C LEU A 11 -13.97 26.65 -31.15
N VAL A 12 -13.66 25.36 -31.27
CA VAL A 12 -14.57 24.25 -30.96
C VAL A 12 -14.31 23.87 -29.51
N VAL A 13 -15.34 23.83 -28.66
CA VAL A 13 -15.45 22.80 -27.62
C VAL A 13 -16.94 22.48 -27.42
N ALA A 14 -17.32 21.27 -27.84
CA ALA A 14 -18.57 20.64 -27.47
C ALA A 14 -18.59 20.39 -25.95
N MET A 15 -19.66 20.79 -25.27
CA MET A 15 -19.87 20.45 -23.87
C MET A 15 -20.14 18.94 -23.77
N GLY A 16 -19.15 18.22 -23.28
CA GLY A 16 -19.13 16.77 -23.16
C GLY A 16 -20.05 16.23 -22.07
N SER A 17 -20.56 15.03 -22.33
CA SER A 17 -21.06 14.10 -21.34
C SER A 17 -19.99 13.75 -20.30
N MET A 18 -20.28 13.89 -19.01
CA MET A 18 -19.49 13.26 -17.94
C MET A 18 -20.41 12.57 -16.93
N ALA A 19 -20.77 11.33 -17.24
CA ALA A 19 -21.09 10.35 -16.21
C ALA A 19 -20.13 9.18 -16.41
N THR A 20 -18.98 9.25 -15.73
CA THR A 20 -18.12 8.09 -15.41
C THR A 20 -17.22 8.53 -14.26
N THR A 21 -17.64 8.32 -13.01
CA THR A 21 -16.65 8.04 -11.97
C THR A 21 -16.23 6.59 -12.19
N CYS A 22 -15.27 6.39 -13.10
CA CYS A 22 -14.59 5.12 -13.19
C CYS A 22 -13.86 4.91 -11.86
N ASN A 23 -13.92 3.67 -11.38
CA ASN A 23 -13.20 3.18 -10.22
C ASN A 23 -11.80 3.82 -10.16
N ALA A 24 -11.53 4.64 -9.13
CA ALA A 24 -10.21 5.20 -8.93
C ALA A 24 -9.28 4.03 -8.56
N GLU A 25 -8.59 3.47 -9.54
CA GLU A 25 -7.60 2.43 -9.29
C GLU A 25 -6.56 3.01 -8.33
N ARG A 26 -6.37 2.35 -7.18
CA ARG A 26 -5.40 2.76 -6.18
C ARG A 26 -4.00 2.51 -6.73
N VAL A 27 -3.43 3.51 -7.42
CA VAL A 27 -2.08 3.44 -7.96
C VAL A 27 -1.09 3.49 -6.80
N TRP A 28 -0.36 2.40 -6.59
CA TRP A 28 0.70 2.33 -5.59
C TRP A 28 1.86 3.23 -6.02
N LYS A 29 2.17 4.25 -5.21
CA LYS A 29 3.33 5.12 -5.50
C LYS A 29 4.65 4.48 -5.11
N ARG A 30 4.61 3.51 -4.20
CA ARG A 30 5.81 2.81 -3.71
C ARG A 30 5.51 1.33 -3.52
N ILE A 31 6.42 0.48 -4.00
CA ILE A 31 6.41 -0.97 -3.78
C ILE A 31 7.65 -1.34 -2.99
N ILE A 32 7.45 -1.98 -1.84
CA ILE A 32 8.51 -2.50 -0.97
C ILE A 32 8.37 -4.02 -0.94
N THR A 33 9.43 -4.76 -1.25
CA THR A 33 9.44 -6.23 -1.17
C THR A 33 10.14 -6.69 0.10
N VAL A 34 9.50 -7.60 0.84
CA VAL A 34 10.06 -8.29 2.00
C VAL A 34 10.30 -9.74 1.61
N ASP A 35 11.54 -10.20 1.79
CA ASP A 35 11.99 -11.55 1.48
C ASP A 35 12.98 -12.02 2.55
N GLN A 36 12.59 -12.99 3.38
CA GLN A 36 13.44 -13.52 4.46
C GLN A 36 14.74 -14.13 3.94
N SER A 37 14.81 -14.56 2.67
CA SER A 37 16.04 -15.09 2.09
C SER A 37 17.07 -14.00 1.78
N GLY A 38 16.63 -12.73 1.74
CA GLY A 38 17.47 -11.57 1.42
C GLY A 38 17.94 -11.52 -0.03
N LYS A 39 17.50 -12.43 -0.91
CA LYS A 39 18.01 -12.53 -2.28
C LYS A 39 17.36 -11.52 -3.23
N LYS A 40 16.09 -11.20 -3.02
CA LYS A 40 15.30 -10.34 -3.94
C LYS A 40 14.45 -9.28 -3.22
N GLY A 41 14.53 -9.21 -1.89
CA GLY A 41 13.80 -8.24 -1.07
C GLY A 41 14.55 -6.93 -0.85
N ASN A 42 13.81 -5.86 -0.63
CA ASN A 42 14.34 -4.61 -0.07
C ASN A 42 14.64 -4.77 1.43
N TYR A 43 13.85 -5.60 2.12
CA TYR A 43 13.98 -5.90 3.54
C TYR A 43 13.84 -7.39 3.79
N VAL A 44 14.43 -7.87 4.89
CA VAL A 44 14.31 -9.26 5.36
C VAL A 44 13.15 -9.40 6.35
N LYS A 45 12.83 -8.32 7.08
CA LYS A 45 11.76 -8.25 8.08
C LYS A 45 10.62 -7.36 7.61
N ILE A 46 9.40 -7.68 8.05
CA ILE A 46 8.20 -6.88 7.73
C ILE A 46 8.22 -5.58 8.52
N GLN A 47 8.65 -5.60 9.78
CA GLN A 47 8.71 -4.37 10.59
C GLN A 47 9.63 -3.32 9.96
N ASP A 48 10.82 -3.71 9.48
CA ASP A 48 11.75 -2.79 8.82
C ASP A 48 11.14 -2.14 7.56
N ALA A 49 10.31 -2.88 6.82
CA ALA A 49 9.60 -2.35 5.65
C ALA A 49 8.51 -1.34 6.02
N ILE A 50 7.82 -1.55 7.14
CA ILE A 50 6.86 -0.58 7.69
C ILE A 50 7.63 0.66 8.19
N ASP A 51 8.74 0.47 8.87
CA ASP A 51 9.57 1.54 9.42
C ASP A 51 10.17 2.43 8.31
N ALA A 52 10.42 1.88 7.13
CA ALA A 52 10.88 2.60 5.95
C ALA A 52 9.81 3.49 5.27
N VAL A 53 8.53 3.35 5.62
CA VAL A 53 7.48 4.26 5.15
C VAL A 53 7.65 5.62 5.84
N PRO A 54 7.65 6.75 5.10
CA PRO A 54 7.78 8.06 5.71
C PRO A 54 6.68 8.34 6.73
N SER A 55 7.02 9.07 7.80
CA SER A 55 6.01 9.60 8.73
C SER A 55 5.06 10.56 7.99
N ASN A 56 3.79 10.56 8.39
CA ASN A 56 2.71 11.33 7.78
C ASN A 56 2.56 11.04 6.28
N ASN A 57 2.73 9.78 5.89
CA ASN A 57 2.65 9.34 4.51
C ASN A 57 1.31 9.73 3.86
N VAL A 58 1.36 10.36 2.68
CA VAL A 58 0.16 10.77 1.93
C VAL A 58 -0.06 9.96 0.66
N HIS A 59 0.70 8.87 0.48
CA HIS A 59 0.73 8.11 -0.78
C HIS A 59 0.55 6.61 -0.54
N PRO A 60 -0.26 5.89 -1.34
CA PRO A 60 -0.42 4.44 -1.16
C PRO A 60 0.90 3.68 -1.29
N VAL A 61 1.26 2.91 -0.26
CA VAL A 61 2.45 2.05 -0.21
C VAL A 61 2.05 0.60 -0.22
N PHE A 62 2.62 -0.17 -1.15
CA PHE A 62 2.41 -1.60 -1.27
C PHE A 62 3.61 -2.37 -0.73
N ILE A 63 3.44 -3.05 0.40
CA ILE A 63 4.43 -3.95 0.98
C ILE A 63 4.09 -5.38 0.52
N ARG A 64 4.89 -5.91 -0.40
CA ARG A 64 4.80 -7.30 -0.87
C ARG A 64 5.66 -8.19 0.01
N VAL A 65 5.05 -9.20 0.61
CA VAL A 65 5.73 -10.18 1.47
C VAL A 65 5.83 -11.51 0.74
N GLU A 66 7.05 -11.96 0.48
CA GLU A 66 7.30 -13.25 -0.15
C GLU A 66 6.93 -14.42 0.80
N PRO A 67 6.65 -15.62 0.29
CA PRO A 67 6.34 -16.79 1.10
C PRO A 67 7.40 -17.06 2.20
N GLY A 68 6.94 -17.37 3.41
CA GLY A 68 7.81 -17.54 4.58
C GLY A 68 7.03 -17.52 5.89
N ILE A 69 7.72 -17.91 6.97
CA ILE A 69 7.24 -17.82 8.34
C ILE A 69 8.01 -16.68 9.03
N TYR A 70 7.32 -15.56 9.19
CA TYR A 70 7.82 -14.32 9.76
C TYR A 70 7.57 -14.34 11.27
N LYS A 71 8.60 -14.73 12.03
CA LYS A 71 8.55 -14.72 13.48
C LYS A 71 8.93 -13.34 14.02
N GLU A 72 7.98 -12.42 14.03
CA GLU A 72 8.16 -11.02 14.46
C GLU A 72 6.85 -10.41 14.98
N LYS A 73 6.96 -9.42 15.88
CA LYS A 73 5.84 -8.55 16.22
C LYS A 73 5.77 -7.39 15.24
N ILE A 74 4.56 -7.11 14.77
CA ILE A 74 4.29 -6.04 13.82
C ILE A 74 3.51 -4.92 14.50
N HIS A 75 4.03 -3.71 14.38
CA HIS A 75 3.40 -2.48 14.83
C HIS A 75 3.32 -1.49 13.67
N VAL A 76 2.10 -1.15 13.27
CA VAL A 76 1.82 -0.13 12.26
C VAL A 76 1.34 1.14 12.98
N PRO A 77 2.22 2.13 13.22
CA PRO A 77 1.88 3.32 13.99
C PRO A 77 0.91 4.24 13.22
N GLU A 78 0.15 5.06 13.96
CA GLU A 78 -0.88 5.97 13.42
C GLU A 78 -0.35 6.91 12.34
N ASN A 79 0.89 7.38 12.48
CA ASN A 79 1.54 8.30 11.56
C ASN A 79 2.00 7.65 10.24
N LYS A 80 1.62 6.40 9.94
CA LYS A 80 1.97 5.71 8.69
C LYS A 80 0.72 5.18 7.96
N PRO A 81 -0.19 6.05 7.50
CA PRO A 81 -1.41 5.62 6.84
C PRO A 81 -1.14 5.10 5.41
N LEU A 82 -2.18 4.54 4.78
CA LEU A 82 -2.20 4.11 3.38
C LEU A 82 -1.23 2.94 3.05
N ILE A 83 -0.93 2.10 4.04
CA ILE A 83 -0.11 0.90 3.85
C ILE A 83 -0.98 -0.29 3.44
N THR A 84 -0.52 -1.04 2.44
CA THR A 84 -1.06 -2.36 2.13
C THR A 84 0.01 -3.42 2.33
N LEU A 85 -0.21 -4.26 3.33
CA LEU A 85 0.60 -5.43 3.60
C LEU A 85 -0.02 -6.64 2.89
N SER A 86 0.65 -7.12 1.86
CA SER A 86 0.15 -8.20 1.02
C SER A 86 1.13 -9.35 1.00
N GLY A 87 0.72 -10.50 1.53
CA GLY A 87 1.41 -11.76 1.26
C GLY A 87 1.18 -12.23 -0.18
N ARG A 88 1.84 -13.35 -0.54
CA ARG A 88 1.63 -14.02 -1.83
C ARG A 88 0.43 -14.96 -1.79
N ASN A 89 0.23 -15.62 -0.65
CA ASN A 89 -0.88 -16.53 -0.36
C ASN A 89 -0.99 -16.70 1.16
N ALA A 90 -2.21 -16.74 1.71
CA ALA A 90 -2.43 -16.88 3.15
C ALA A 90 -1.85 -18.19 3.71
N ASN A 91 -1.80 -19.26 2.91
CA ASN A 91 -1.27 -20.56 3.35
C ASN A 91 0.26 -20.60 3.43
N THR A 92 0.95 -19.67 2.77
CA THR A 92 2.42 -19.70 2.65
C THR A 92 3.10 -18.46 3.23
N THR A 93 2.35 -17.41 3.53
CA THR A 93 2.86 -16.19 4.16
C THR A 93 2.24 -16.07 5.54
N VAL A 94 3.00 -16.47 6.56
CA VAL A 94 2.54 -16.54 7.95
C VAL A 94 3.34 -15.57 8.80
N ILE A 95 2.65 -14.73 9.55
CA ILE A 95 3.24 -13.87 10.59
C ILE A 95 2.88 -14.50 11.93
N THR A 96 3.88 -14.76 12.76
CA THR A 96 3.67 -15.40 14.06
C THR A 96 4.53 -14.75 15.12
N TRP A 97 4.00 -14.70 16.33
CA TRP A 97 4.77 -14.42 17.51
C TRP A 97 4.30 -15.36 18.61
N ASN A 98 5.07 -15.50 19.68
CA ASN A 98 4.69 -16.33 20.82
C ASN A 98 4.92 -15.50 22.09
N ASP A 99 3.94 -14.67 22.42
CA ASP A 99 3.96 -13.84 23.62
C ASP A 99 2.60 -13.90 24.33
N GLY A 100 2.61 -13.68 25.63
CA GLY A 100 1.43 -13.80 26.47
C GLY A 100 1.45 -12.80 27.62
N GLY A 101 0.33 -12.72 28.35
CA GLY A 101 0.17 -11.78 29.46
C GLY A 101 -0.67 -10.57 29.06
N ASP A 102 -0.07 -9.37 29.11
CA ASP A 102 -0.77 -8.10 28.88
C ASP A 102 -1.40 -8.05 27.47
N ILE A 103 -2.72 -7.90 27.42
CA ILE A 103 -3.53 -7.90 26.18
C ILE A 103 -3.15 -6.76 25.21
N PHE A 104 -2.54 -5.69 25.70
CA PHE A 104 -2.06 -4.58 24.87
C PHE A 104 -0.66 -4.81 24.32
N LYS A 105 0.08 -5.79 24.86
CA LYS A 105 1.46 -6.08 24.45
C LYS A 105 1.61 -7.43 23.76
N SER A 106 0.72 -8.38 24.01
CA SER A 106 0.72 -9.71 23.42
C SER A 106 0.30 -9.83 21.95
N PRO A 107 -0.39 -8.87 21.29
CA PRO A 107 -0.77 -9.04 19.88
C PRO A 107 0.44 -9.19 18.95
N THR A 108 0.38 -10.17 18.05
CA THR A 108 1.37 -10.33 16.96
C THR A 108 1.34 -9.17 15.98
N LEU A 109 0.15 -8.62 15.69
CA LEU A 109 -0.04 -7.46 14.81
C LEU A 109 -0.87 -6.40 15.54
N THR A 110 -0.33 -5.20 15.65
CA THR A 110 -1.03 -4.01 16.15
C THR A 110 -1.08 -2.96 15.06
N VAL A 111 -2.27 -2.43 14.75
CA VAL A 111 -2.48 -1.42 13.69
C VAL A 111 -3.19 -0.21 14.26
N PHE A 112 -2.51 0.93 14.20
CA PHE A 112 -3.07 2.24 14.55
C PHE A 112 -3.21 3.16 13.33
N ALA A 113 -2.56 2.83 12.21
CA ALA A 113 -2.64 3.60 10.96
C ALA A 113 -4.04 3.58 10.31
N SER A 114 -4.45 4.71 9.73
CA SER A 114 -5.62 4.76 8.85
C SER A 114 -5.35 4.10 7.49
N ASP A 115 -6.40 3.59 6.85
CA ASP A 115 -6.37 3.01 5.50
C ASP A 115 -5.42 1.81 5.33
N PHE A 116 -5.11 1.12 6.42
CA PHE A 116 -4.34 -0.10 6.41
C PHE A 116 -5.14 -1.25 5.75
N VAL A 117 -4.46 -2.02 4.90
CA VAL A 117 -5.02 -3.23 4.30
C VAL A 117 -4.06 -4.38 4.49
N GLY A 118 -4.49 -5.43 5.20
CA GLY A 118 -3.80 -6.72 5.26
C GLY A 118 -4.49 -7.73 4.35
N ARG A 119 -3.75 -8.39 3.44
CA ARG A 119 -4.32 -9.41 2.54
C ARG A 119 -3.38 -10.54 2.22
N TYR A 120 -3.95 -11.71 1.91
CA TYR A 120 -3.22 -12.92 1.50
C TYR A 120 -2.10 -13.34 2.44
N LEU A 121 -2.32 -13.16 3.76
CA LEU A 121 -1.40 -13.55 4.82
C LEU A 121 -2.20 -14.13 5.98
N THR A 122 -1.55 -14.98 6.76
CA THR A 122 -2.10 -15.54 8.00
C THR A 122 -1.37 -14.92 9.19
N ILE A 123 -2.11 -14.57 10.24
CA ILE A 123 -1.55 -14.07 11.50
C ILE A 123 -1.85 -15.13 12.57
N LEU A 124 -0.79 -15.60 13.21
CA LEU A 124 -0.86 -16.54 14.33
C LEU A 124 -0.37 -15.86 15.61
N PHE A 125 -0.88 -16.34 16.74
CA PHE A 125 -0.54 -15.91 18.10
C PHE A 125 0.18 -17.01 18.85
#